data_AF-A0A9D1FY51-F1
#
_entry.id   AF-A0A9D1FY51-F1
#
_cell.length_a   1.000
_cell.length_b   1.000
_cell.length_c   1.000
_cell.angle_alpha   90.00
_cell.angle_beta   90.00
_cell.angle_gamma   90.00
#
_symmetry.space_group_name_H-M   'P 1'
#
loop_
_entity.id
_entity.type
_entity.pdbx_description
1 polymer ?
#
loop_
_entity_poly.entity_id
_entity_poly.type
_entity_poly.pdbx_seq_one_letter_code
_entity_poly.pdbx_strand_id
1 'polypeptide(L)'
;MFSQARSLTRYRFENKSPKNFFAKKQSKYEKHSPLTVHSSQINETDFSRFTSHFSPLKNSAFTMAEVLITLGIIGIIAAMTLPSIINKAEKMILKNQFKKTYSTLSQALLKSEADYGAKPECYYLISSNSSISGLISSQYKDVECNVLKTLLLKNLNVIATCEDNAYPNCIPKYKGFDTMAVENNPDLSEEEALEIVKGQGGFKQNNILYKAPAYVLADGSIILSYASASFPKIFAIDINGKKGPNKWGHDLFSFWLGSNEKSNIILIGTSYLVEKGGVTTKKMIQDVLKK
;
A
#
# COMPACT_ATOMS: atom_id res chain seq x y z
N MET A 1 9.63 -39.06 19.27
CA MET A 1 8.52 -38.57 20.12
C MET A 1 7.81 -37.43 19.40
N PHE A 2 6.54 -37.16 19.74
CA PHE A 2 5.74 -36.11 19.11
C PHE A 2 5.96 -34.74 19.79
N SER A 3 5.96 -33.66 18.99
CA SER A 3 5.06 -32.53 19.23
C SER A 3 4.91 -31.69 17.95
N GLN A 4 3.76 -31.04 17.79
CA GLN A 4 3.43 -30.12 16.67
C GLN A 4 2.85 -28.82 17.22
N ALA A 5 2.73 -27.81 16.35
CA ALA A 5 1.87 -26.63 16.50
C ALA A 5 2.29 -25.62 17.59
N ARG A 6 1.97 -24.31 17.50
CA ARG A 6 1.29 -23.50 16.47
C ARG A 6 1.84 -22.05 16.59
N SER A 7 1.74 -21.18 15.59
CA SER A 7 0.48 -20.49 15.27
C SER A 7 0.48 -19.87 13.87
N LEU A 8 -0.60 -20.10 13.13
CA LEU A 8 -0.98 -19.34 11.93
C LEU A 8 -2.33 -18.69 12.22
N THR A 9 -2.41 -17.37 12.10
CA THR A 9 -3.62 -16.59 12.43
C THR A 9 -4.72 -16.79 11.38
N ARG A 10 -5.47 -17.87 11.54
CA ARG A 10 -6.54 -18.28 10.61
C ARG A 10 -7.80 -17.46 10.88
N TYR A 11 -8.10 -16.47 10.03
CA TYR A 11 -9.36 -15.73 10.08
C TYR A 11 -10.56 -16.69 9.97
N ARG A 12 -11.36 -16.74 11.03
CA ARG A 12 -12.57 -17.56 11.12
C ARG A 12 -13.80 -16.66 10.96
N PHE A 13 -14.36 -16.62 9.76
CA PHE A 13 -15.68 -16.04 9.56
C PHE A 13 -16.73 -16.93 10.25
N GLU A 14 -17.34 -16.42 11.33
CA GLU A 14 -18.54 -17.05 11.90
C GLU A 14 -19.76 -16.63 11.09
N ASN A 15 -20.33 -17.57 10.33
CA ASN A 15 -21.63 -17.38 9.68
C ASN A 15 -22.78 -17.40 10.72
N LYS A 16 -22.86 -16.36 11.54
CA LYS A 16 -24.02 -16.04 12.37
C LYS A 16 -25.15 -15.49 11.50
N SER A 17 -25.77 -16.38 10.74
CA SER A 17 -27.01 -16.08 10.00
C SER A 17 -28.08 -15.59 10.99
N PRO A 18 -28.72 -14.43 10.75
CA PRO A 18 -29.74 -13.91 11.66
C PRO A 18 -30.95 -14.83 11.67
N LYS A 19 -31.25 -15.41 12.83
CA LYS A 19 -32.53 -16.08 13.07
C LYS A 19 -33.61 -15.03 13.32
N ASN A 20 -34.80 -15.28 12.80
CA ASN A 20 -36.03 -14.47 12.94
C ASN A 20 -36.06 -13.17 12.11
N PHE A 21 -36.48 -13.29 10.85
CA PHE A 21 -37.01 -12.15 10.06
C PHE A 21 -38.48 -12.44 9.70
N PHE A 22 -39.42 -11.87 10.46
CA PHE A 22 -40.85 -12.11 10.29
C PHE A 22 -41.47 -11.10 9.31
N ALA A 23 -41.60 -11.49 8.03
CA ALA A 23 -42.31 -10.69 7.04
C ALA A 23 -43.84 -10.82 7.21
N LYS A 24 -44.48 -9.82 7.83
CA LYS A 24 -45.93 -9.79 8.07
C LYS A 24 -46.70 -9.41 6.80
N LYS A 25 -47.19 -10.41 6.05
CA LYS A 25 -47.93 -10.19 4.80
C LYS A 25 -49.35 -9.69 5.08
N GLN A 26 -49.65 -8.45 4.70
CA GLN A 26 -51.03 -7.94 4.59
C GLN A 26 -51.59 -8.18 3.18
N SER A 27 -52.89 -8.45 3.11
CA SER A 27 -53.68 -8.45 1.88
C SER A 27 -55.09 -7.96 2.21
N LYS A 28 -55.59 -6.98 1.45
CA LYS A 28 -56.98 -6.51 1.57
C LYS A 28 -57.50 -6.19 0.16
N TYR A 29 -58.58 -6.84 -0.23
CA TYR A 29 -59.20 -6.71 -1.56
C TYR A 29 -60.16 -5.52 -1.63
N GLU A 30 -60.39 -5.02 -2.84
CA GLU A 30 -61.35 -3.96 -3.18
C GLU A 30 -62.77 -4.49 -3.50
N LYS A 31 -63.71 -3.58 -3.80
CA LYS A 31 -65.14 -3.77 -4.08
C LYS A 31 -65.67 -2.63 -4.98
N HIS A 32 -66.81 -2.73 -5.67
CA HIS A 32 -67.73 -3.87 -5.83
C HIS A 32 -67.42 -4.63 -7.15
N SER A 33 -68.18 -4.81 -8.25
CA SER A 33 -69.58 -4.54 -8.68
C SER A 33 -70.00 -5.61 -9.71
N PRO A 34 -71.30 -5.87 -9.92
CA PRO A 34 -71.76 -7.14 -10.51
C PRO A 34 -72.10 -7.09 -12.01
N LEU A 35 -72.12 -8.27 -12.63
CA LEU A 35 -72.89 -8.55 -13.85
C LEU A 35 -73.32 -10.03 -13.88
N THR A 36 -74.52 -10.30 -14.39
CA THR A 36 -75.21 -11.59 -14.29
C THR A 36 -75.00 -12.45 -15.54
N VAL A 37 -74.81 -13.76 -15.38
CA VAL A 37 -74.89 -14.75 -16.47
C VAL A 37 -75.75 -15.94 -16.01
N HIS A 38 -76.47 -16.55 -16.94
CA HIS A 38 -77.52 -17.55 -16.68
C HIS A 38 -77.03 -18.86 -16.07
N SER A 39 -77.93 -19.49 -15.31
CA SER A 39 -77.88 -20.90 -14.95
C SER A 39 -78.11 -21.80 -16.17
N SER A 40 -77.31 -22.86 -16.31
CA SER A 40 -77.70 -24.09 -16.99
C SER A 40 -77.56 -25.25 -16.00
N GLN A 41 -78.57 -26.11 -15.93
CA GLN A 41 -78.55 -27.31 -15.09
C GLN A 41 -77.95 -28.47 -15.88
N ILE A 42 -76.95 -29.14 -15.32
CA ILE A 42 -76.58 -30.50 -15.70
C ILE A 42 -76.40 -31.27 -14.39
N ASN A 43 -77.36 -32.13 -14.07
CA ASN A 43 -77.24 -33.06 -12.96
C ASN A 43 -76.51 -34.32 -13.45
N GLU A 44 -75.29 -34.53 -13.00
CA GLU A 44 -74.62 -35.83 -13.03
C GLU A 44 -74.14 -36.10 -11.60
N THR A 45 -74.83 -37.01 -10.91
CA THR A 45 -74.50 -37.41 -9.55
C THR A 45 -73.74 -38.72 -9.55
N ASP A 46 -72.63 -38.70 -8.81
CA ASP A 46 -72.02 -39.82 -8.08
C ASP A 46 -70.94 -40.66 -8.77
N PHE A 47 -69.67 -40.36 -8.44
CA PHE A 47 -68.96 -41.25 -7.52
C PHE A 47 -67.78 -40.54 -6.81
N SER A 48 -67.63 -40.76 -5.50
CA SER A 48 -66.56 -40.12 -4.72
C SER A 48 -65.21 -40.86 -4.81
N ARG A 49 -64.14 -40.11 -5.06
CA ARG A 49 -62.83 -40.41 -4.45
C ARG A 49 -62.22 -39.18 -3.79
N PHE A 50 -62.07 -39.27 -2.48
CA PHE A 50 -61.33 -38.32 -1.65
C PHE A 50 -59.86 -38.28 -2.10
N THR A 51 -59.42 -37.15 -2.63
CA THR A 51 -57.99 -36.79 -2.72
C THR A 51 -57.74 -35.37 -2.20
N SER A 52 -58.35 -35.03 -1.06
CA SER A 52 -57.76 -34.04 -0.16
C SER A 52 -56.49 -34.63 0.47
N HIS A 53 -55.58 -33.76 0.95
CA HIS A 53 -54.27 -34.13 1.50
C HIS A 53 -53.33 -34.77 0.45
N PHE A 54 -52.31 -34.11 -0.08
CA PHE A 54 -51.54 -32.98 0.45
C PHE A 54 -51.30 -31.92 -0.63
N SER A 55 -51.73 -30.68 -0.36
CA SER A 55 -51.01 -29.52 -0.88
C SER A 55 -49.77 -29.34 0.01
N PRO A 56 -48.53 -29.56 -0.48
CA PRO A 56 -47.37 -29.09 0.27
C PRO A 56 -47.48 -27.57 0.36
N LEU A 57 -47.11 -26.97 1.49
CA LEU A 57 -46.66 -25.57 1.41
C LEU A 57 -45.50 -25.58 0.42
N LYS A 58 -45.68 -24.89 -0.71
CA LYS A 58 -44.78 -24.97 -1.87
C LYS A 58 -43.45 -24.34 -1.48
N ASN A 59 -42.56 -25.17 -0.94
CA ASN A 59 -41.19 -24.79 -0.59
C ASN A 59 -40.57 -24.12 -1.82
N SER A 60 -40.25 -22.84 -1.69
CA SER A 60 -39.77 -22.00 -2.78
C SER A 60 -38.31 -22.33 -3.08
N ALA A 61 -38.09 -23.51 -3.66
CA ALA A 61 -36.80 -23.92 -4.17
C ALA A 61 -36.42 -23.00 -5.35
N PHE A 62 -35.34 -22.25 -5.18
CA PHE A 62 -34.78 -21.39 -6.23
C PHE A 62 -34.54 -22.20 -7.50
N THR A 63 -34.97 -21.68 -8.64
CA THR A 63 -34.72 -22.37 -9.92
C THR A 63 -33.24 -22.21 -10.32
N MET A 64 -32.70 -23.16 -11.08
CA MET A 64 -31.31 -23.03 -11.59
C MET A 64 -31.14 -21.76 -12.43
N ALA A 65 -32.15 -21.36 -13.21
CA ALA A 65 -32.13 -20.11 -13.97
C ALA A 65 -32.05 -18.87 -13.05
N GLU A 66 -32.82 -18.83 -11.98
CA GLU A 66 -32.83 -17.74 -10.99
C GLU A 66 -31.48 -17.61 -10.25
N VAL A 67 -30.86 -18.73 -9.88
CA VAL A 67 -29.51 -18.76 -9.30
C VAL A 67 -28.46 -18.30 -10.31
N LEU A 68 -28.55 -18.73 -11.57
CA LEU A 68 -27.61 -18.33 -12.62
C LEU A 68 -27.73 -16.83 -12.98
N ILE A 69 -28.96 -16.29 -13.05
CA ILE A 69 -29.20 -14.87 -13.31
C ILE A 69 -28.66 -14.01 -12.15
N THR A 70 -28.93 -14.39 -10.90
CA THR A 70 -28.44 -13.64 -9.73
C THR A 70 -26.92 -13.70 -9.60
N LEU A 71 -26.29 -14.86 -9.81
CA LEU A 71 -24.83 -14.98 -9.87
C LEU A 71 -24.21 -14.20 -11.04
N GLY A 72 -24.87 -14.17 -12.21
CA GLY A 72 -24.43 -13.37 -13.37
C GLY A 72 -24.44 -11.87 -13.08
N ILE A 73 -25.52 -11.35 -12.50
CA ILE A 73 -25.64 -9.94 -12.11
C ILE A 73 -24.58 -9.57 -11.06
N ILE A 74 -24.40 -10.40 -10.03
CA ILE A 74 -23.38 -10.19 -8.99
C ILE A 74 -21.97 -10.24 -9.62
N GLY A 75 -21.70 -11.16 -10.54
CA GLY A 75 -20.42 -11.30 -11.23
C GLY A 75 -20.05 -10.06 -12.06
N ILE A 76 -21.00 -9.52 -12.83
CA ILE A 76 -20.81 -8.29 -13.62
C ILE A 76 -20.53 -7.09 -12.70
N ILE A 77 -21.34 -6.90 -11.67
CA ILE A 77 -21.16 -5.79 -10.72
C ILE A 77 -19.82 -5.91 -9.97
N ALA A 78 -19.44 -7.12 -9.54
CA ALA A 78 -18.16 -7.38 -8.89
C ALA A 78 -16.98 -7.08 -9.82
N ALA A 79 -17.03 -7.53 -11.08
CA ALA A 79 -15.98 -7.26 -12.07
C ALA A 79 -15.76 -5.75 -12.32
N MET A 80 -16.84 -4.96 -12.35
CA MET A 80 -16.77 -3.50 -12.52
C MET A 80 -16.30 -2.75 -11.26
N THR A 81 -16.58 -3.26 -10.06
CA THR A 81 -16.37 -2.52 -8.79
C THR A 81 -15.11 -2.93 -8.04
N LEU A 82 -14.75 -4.21 -8.01
CA LEU A 82 -13.61 -4.72 -7.25
C LEU A 82 -12.28 -4.03 -7.62
N PRO A 83 -11.91 -3.81 -8.90
CA PRO A 83 -10.65 -3.17 -9.24
C PRO A 83 -10.52 -1.76 -8.65
N SER A 84 -11.61 -0.98 -8.66
CA SER A 84 -11.63 0.39 -8.11
C SER A 84 -11.47 0.38 -6.59
N ILE A 85 -12.16 -0.54 -5.90
CA ILE A 85 -12.11 -0.68 -4.44
C ILE A 85 -10.72 -1.16 -3.99
N ILE A 86 -10.14 -2.15 -4.65
CA ILE A 86 -8.79 -2.69 -4.35
C ILE A 86 -7.74 -1.59 -4.53
N ASN A 87 -7.70 -0.93 -5.69
CA ASN A 87 -6.78 0.19 -5.96
C ASN A 87 -6.89 1.33 -4.94
N LYS A 88 -8.09 1.59 -4.39
CA LYS A 88 -8.31 2.60 -3.34
C LYS A 88 -7.82 2.12 -1.97
N ALA A 89 -8.05 0.85 -1.63
CA ALA A 89 -7.59 0.24 -0.39
C ALA A 89 -6.05 0.16 -0.34
N GLU A 90 -5.41 -0.29 -1.40
CA GLU A 90 -3.94 -0.36 -1.52
C GLU A 90 -3.30 1.02 -1.33
N LYS A 91 -3.81 2.06 -2.01
CA LYS A 91 -3.32 3.45 -1.83
C LYS A 91 -3.50 3.97 -0.40
N MET A 92 -4.54 3.54 0.31
CA MET A 92 -4.75 3.91 1.72
C MET A 92 -3.81 3.14 2.66
N ILE A 93 -3.61 1.84 2.43
CA ILE A 93 -2.64 1.00 3.17
C ILE A 93 -1.23 1.58 3.01
N LEU A 94 -0.82 1.88 1.77
CA LEU A 94 0.44 2.52 1.44
C LEU A 94 0.63 3.85 2.17
N LYS A 95 -0.33 4.79 2.07
CA LYS A 95 -0.20 6.09 2.77
C LYS A 95 -0.04 5.91 4.29
N ASN A 96 -0.69 4.91 4.89
CA ASN A 96 -0.54 4.60 6.31
C ASN A 96 0.82 3.95 6.64
N GLN A 97 1.33 3.03 5.82
CA GLN A 97 2.67 2.44 5.97
C GLN A 97 3.76 3.50 5.82
N PHE A 98 3.66 4.37 4.82
CA PHE A 98 4.57 5.50 4.63
C PHE A 98 4.53 6.44 5.85
N LYS A 99 3.34 6.80 6.32
CA LYS A 99 3.16 7.67 7.50
C LYS A 99 3.79 7.09 8.76
N LYS A 100 3.60 5.79 9.03
CA LYS A 100 4.26 5.08 10.14
C LYS A 100 5.78 5.14 9.99
N THR A 101 6.29 4.83 8.80
CA THR A 101 7.73 4.73 8.54
C THR A 101 8.41 6.11 8.65
N TYR A 102 7.83 7.14 8.04
CA TYR A 102 8.29 8.54 8.15
C TYR A 102 8.32 9.02 9.60
N SER A 103 7.28 8.70 10.39
CA SER A 103 7.27 9.04 11.82
C SER A 103 8.33 8.27 12.61
N THR A 104 8.56 6.99 12.29
CA THR A 104 9.59 6.15 12.94
C THR A 104 11.00 6.68 12.64
N LEU A 105 11.31 6.97 11.37
CA LEU A 105 12.57 7.59 10.96
C LEU A 105 12.77 8.97 11.62
N SER A 106 11.72 9.79 11.71
CA SER A 106 11.78 11.12 12.34
C SER A 106 12.06 11.01 13.85
N GLN A 107 11.41 10.08 14.55
CA GLN A 107 11.64 9.83 15.97
C GLN A 107 13.06 9.28 16.22
N ALA A 108 13.54 8.36 15.38
CA ALA A 108 14.90 7.83 15.49
C ALA A 108 15.98 8.90 15.20
N LEU A 109 15.72 9.82 14.26
CA LEU A 109 16.59 10.96 13.96
C LEU A 109 16.66 11.92 15.16
N LEU A 110 15.52 12.39 15.67
CA LEU A 110 15.44 13.28 16.85
C LEU A 110 16.10 12.64 18.07
N LYS A 111 15.91 11.33 18.29
CA LYS A 111 16.60 10.59 19.35
C LYS A 111 18.11 10.55 19.12
N SER A 112 18.57 10.42 17.87
CA SER A 112 20.01 10.36 17.55
C SER A 112 20.70 11.72 17.69
N GLU A 113 20.00 12.84 17.45
CA GLU A 113 20.48 14.18 17.83
C GLU A 113 20.61 14.29 19.37
N ALA A 114 19.59 13.83 20.12
CA ALA A 114 19.61 13.85 21.58
C ALA A 114 20.71 12.93 22.17
N ASP A 115 20.90 11.73 21.62
CA ASP A 115 21.97 10.79 22.00
C ASP A 115 23.38 11.33 21.67
N TYR A 116 23.51 12.27 20.71
CA TYR A 116 24.77 12.97 20.39
C TYR A 116 25.03 14.20 21.29
N GLY A 117 23.98 14.76 21.91
CA GLY A 117 24.07 15.92 22.80
C GLY A 117 24.25 17.29 22.12
N ALA A 118 24.29 17.31 20.79
CA ALA A 118 24.40 18.51 19.95
C ALA A 118 23.65 18.29 18.62
N LYS A 119 23.63 19.30 17.73
CA LYS A 119 23.22 19.08 16.33
C LYS A 119 24.45 18.71 15.49
N PRO A 120 24.54 17.51 14.91
CA PRO A 120 25.68 17.13 14.09
C PRO A 120 25.65 17.81 12.72
N GLU A 121 26.82 18.20 12.21
CA GLU A 121 26.99 18.70 10.84
C GLU A 121 26.95 17.54 9.83
N CYS A 122 25.73 17.03 9.61
CA CYS A 122 25.42 15.99 8.63
C CYS A 122 24.10 16.26 7.87
N TYR A 123 23.92 17.48 7.35
CA TYR A 123 22.68 17.89 6.67
C TYR A 123 22.91 18.92 5.55
N TYR A 124 21.94 19.04 4.63
CA TYR A 124 21.89 20.16 3.70
C TYR A 124 21.22 21.40 4.33
N LEU A 125 21.76 22.59 4.06
CA LEU A 125 21.11 23.84 4.42
C LEU A 125 19.95 24.14 3.46
N ILE A 126 18.80 24.45 4.05
CA ILE A 126 17.55 24.78 3.35
C ILE A 126 17.30 26.28 3.47
N SER A 127 16.88 26.94 2.38
CA SER A 127 16.39 28.32 2.49
C SER A 127 14.93 28.35 2.94
N SER A 128 14.62 29.16 3.96
CA SER A 128 13.23 29.56 4.26
C SER A 128 12.71 30.63 3.30
N ASN A 129 13.61 31.37 2.64
CA ASN A 129 13.31 32.60 1.92
C ASN A 129 13.71 32.49 0.44
N SER A 130 13.05 31.61 -0.31
CA SER A 130 13.06 31.63 -1.78
C SER A 130 11.88 30.86 -2.36
N SER A 131 11.34 31.32 -3.48
CA SER A 131 10.40 30.56 -4.32
C SER A 131 11.04 29.28 -4.90
N ILE A 132 12.37 29.16 -4.83
CA ILE A 132 13.13 27.96 -5.13
C ILE A 132 13.29 27.15 -3.83
N SER A 133 12.58 26.03 -3.69
CA SER A 133 12.83 25.04 -2.63
C SER A 133 14.12 24.25 -2.91
N GLY A 134 15.26 24.94 -2.94
CA GLY A 134 16.58 24.41 -3.27
C GLY A 134 17.47 24.19 -2.06
N LEU A 135 18.47 23.32 -2.24
CA LEU A 135 19.58 23.11 -1.32
C LEU A 135 20.60 24.23 -1.57
N ILE A 136 20.99 24.98 -0.53
CA ILE A 136 21.93 26.09 -0.68
C ILE A 136 23.36 25.55 -0.69
N SER A 137 23.68 24.73 0.31
CA SER A 137 25.00 24.18 0.59
C SER A 137 24.89 22.95 1.49
N SER A 138 25.99 22.22 1.66
CA SER A 138 26.08 21.01 2.48
C SER A 138 26.96 21.22 3.71
N GLN A 139 26.38 21.18 4.91
CA GLN A 139 27.13 21.24 6.16
C GLN A 139 27.54 19.82 6.56
N TYR A 140 28.73 19.41 6.12
CA TYR A 140 29.27 18.06 6.35
C TYR A 140 30.64 18.09 7.01
N LYS A 141 30.74 17.38 8.13
CA LYS A 141 31.98 16.82 8.65
C LYS A 141 31.80 15.30 8.70
N ASP A 142 32.64 14.55 7.99
CA ASP A 142 32.43 13.11 7.84
C ASP A 142 32.51 12.36 9.18
N VAL A 143 33.27 12.86 10.16
CA VAL A 143 33.28 12.34 11.54
C VAL A 143 31.89 12.44 12.19
N GLU A 144 31.26 13.62 12.14
CA GLU A 144 29.93 13.84 12.72
C GLU A 144 28.84 13.05 11.96
N CYS A 145 28.98 12.92 10.63
CA CYS A 145 28.14 12.03 9.83
C CYS A 145 28.27 10.55 10.21
N ASN A 146 29.48 10.07 10.51
CA ASN A 146 29.69 8.67 10.89
C ASN A 146 29.16 8.37 12.31
N VAL A 147 29.25 9.33 13.23
CA VAL A 147 28.58 9.24 14.53
C VAL A 147 27.06 9.22 14.35
N LEU A 148 26.49 10.10 13.51
CA LEU A 148 25.06 10.09 13.22
C LEU A 148 24.59 8.80 12.51
N LYS A 149 25.36 8.25 11.55
CA LYS A 149 25.11 6.91 10.96
C LYS A 149 24.97 5.88 12.08
N THR A 150 25.93 5.85 12.99
CA THR A 150 26.00 4.84 14.08
C THR A 150 24.82 4.96 15.04
N LEU A 151 24.50 6.19 15.50
CA LEU A 151 23.36 6.43 16.40
C LEU A 151 22.02 6.15 15.72
N LEU A 152 21.85 6.54 14.46
CA LEU A 152 20.60 6.34 13.72
C LEU A 152 20.33 4.85 13.43
N LEU A 153 21.34 4.08 13.02
CA LEU A 153 21.18 2.63 12.80
C LEU A 153 20.88 1.88 14.11
N LYS A 154 21.52 2.27 15.22
CA LYS A 154 21.20 1.79 16.58
C LYS A 154 19.75 2.10 16.95
N ASN A 155 19.28 3.32 16.70
CA ASN A 155 17.92 3.77 17.04
C ASN A 155 16.83 3.26 16.08
N LEU A 156 17.19 2.63 14.96
CA LEU A 156 16.27 2.02 14.00
C LEU A 156 16.13 0.49 14.13
N ASN A 157 16.83 -0.15 15.09
CA ASN A 157 16.82 -1.60 15.29
C ASN A 157 17.17 -2.38 14.01
N VAL A 158 18.33 -2.06 13.43
CA VAL A 158 18.88 -2.78 12.27
C VAL A 158 19.29 -4.20 12.68
N ILE A 159 18.86 -5.20 11.90
CA ILE A 159 19.11 -6.63 12.14
C ILE A 159 20.14 -7.23 11.17
N ALA A 160 20.41 -6.57 10.04
CA ALA A 160 21.46 -6.95 9.10
C ALA A 160 21.97 -5.73 8.33
N THR A 161 23.28 -5.71 8.05
CA THR A 161 23.96 -4.69 7.25
C THR A 161 24.79 -5.36 6.17
N CYS A 162 24.68 -4.88 4.93
CA CYS A 162 25.63 -5.16 3.85
C CYS A 162 26.23 -3.82 3.43
N GLU A 163 27.53 -3.59 3.61
CA GLU A 163 28.17 -2.32 3.20
C GLU A 163 28.45 -2.29 1.67
N ASP A 164 28.61 -3.46 1.04
CA ASP A 164 28.58 -3.66 -0.41
C ASP A 164 27.84 -4.97 -0.77
N ASN A 165 27.75 -5.32 -2.07
CA ASN A 165 27.21 -6.60 -2.57
C ASN A 165 25.89 -7.04 -1.92
N ALA A 166 25.01 -6.06 -1.67
CA ALA A 166 23.79 -6.24 -0.89
C ALA A 166 22.79 -7.21 -1.55
N TYR A 167 22.79 -7.30 -2.89
CA TYR A 167 21.95 -8.24 -3.64
C TYR A 167 22.67 -9.59 -3.85
N PRO A 168 22.03 -10.75 -3.62
CA PRO A 168 20.65 -10.96 -3.15
C PRO A 168 20.50 -11.06 -1.61
N ASN A 169 21.60 -10.89 -0.87
CA ASN A 169 21.72 -11.28 0.53
C ASN A 169 20.90 -10.38 1.48
N CYS A 170 21.19 -9.08 1.52
CA CYS A 170 20.38 -8.12 2.29
C CYS A 170 19.11 -7.71 1.53
N ILE A 171 19.19 -7.53 0.20
CA ILE A 171 18.14 -6.87 -0.58
C ILE A 171 17.63 -7.69 -1.78
N PRO A 172 16.35 -7.52 -2.18
CA PRO A 172 15.85 -8.02 -3.46
C PRO A 172 16.37 -7.18 -4.64
N LYS A 173 16.06 -7.61 -5.87
CA LYS A 173 16.49 -6.88 -7.07
C LYS A 173 15.62 -5.62 -7.29
N TYR A 174 16.18 -4.45 -7.03
CA TYR A 174 15.58 -3.17 -7.40
C TYR A 174 15.98 -2.74 -8.83
N LYS A 175 15.14 -1.93 -9.46
CA LYS A 175 15.53 -1.12 -10.62
C LYS A 175 16.34 0.08 -10.17
N GLY A 176 17.27 0.52 -11.01
CA GLY A 176 17.98 1.79 -10.83
C GLY A 176 17.38 2.92 -11.65
N PHE A 177 17.77 4.14 -11.32
CA PHE A 177 17.35 5.35 -12.00
C PHE A 177 17.81 5.38 -13.46
N ASP A 178 18.99 4.83 -13.74
CA ASP A 178 19.47 4.52 -15.09
C ASP A 178 18.48 3.65 -15.87
N THR A 179 18.13 2.47 -15.32
CA THR A 179 17.20 1.55 -15.99
C THR A 179 15.79 2.15 -16.16
N MET A 180 15.29 2.88 -15.16
CA MET A 180 13.98 3.53 -15.25
C MET A 180 13.95 4.71 -16.23
N ALA A 181 15.07 5.40 -16.45
CA ALA A 181 15.11 6.52 -17.38
C ALA A 181 14.88 6.05 -18.82
N VAL A 182 15.51 4.93 -19.22
CA VAL A 182 15.30 4.29 -20.52
C VAL A 182 13.88 3.70 -20.62
N GLU A 183 13.44 2.92 -19.62
CA GLU A 183 12.11 2.29 -19.63
C GLU A 183 10.93 3.29 -19.70
N ASN A 184 11.07 4.48 -19.07
CA ASN A 184 10.03 5.50 -19.07
C ASN A 184 10.02 6.36 -20.33
N ASN A 185 11.10 6.38 -21.13
CA ASN A 185 11.26 7.23 -22.31
C ASN A 185 11.74 6.40 -23.53
N PRO A 186 10.92 5.46 -24.04
CA PRO A 186 11.32 4.51 -25.09
C PRO A 186 11.60 5.17 -26.45
N ASP A 187 11.20 6.42 -26.64
CA ASP A 187 11.41 7.20 -27.86
C ASP A 187 12.75 7.95 -27.89
N LEU A 188 13.53 7.90 -26.80
CA LEU A 188 14.86 8.52 -26.67
C LEU A 188 15.99 7.49 -26.83
N SER A 189 17.19 7.96 -27.21
CA SER A 189 18.41 7.14 -27.05
C SER A 189 18.76 6.93 -25.58
N GLU A 190 19.57 5.90 -25.28
CA GLU A 190 20.03 5.62 -23.91
C GLU A 190 20.81 6.81 -23.32
N GLU A 191 21.61 7.53 -24.12
CA GLU A 191 22.37 8.69 -23.66
C GLU A 191 21.46 9.86 -23.27
N GLU A 192 20.47 10.19 -24.10
CA GLU A 192 19.46 11.22 -23.81
C GLU A 192 18.61 10.87 -22.58
N ALA A 193 18.22 9.59 -22.44
CA ALA A 193 17.51 9.11 -21.27
C ALA A 193 18.37 9.23 -20.00
N LEU A 194 19.66 8.87 -20.06
CA LEU A 194 20.57 8.97 -18.90
C LEU A 194 20.83 10.41 -18.46
N GLU A 195 20.74 11.40 -19.35
CA GLU A 195 20.81 12.82 -18.98
C GLU A 195 19.62 13.27 -18.10
N ILE A 196 18.44 12.65 -18.21
CA ILE A 196 17.28 12.93 -17.33
C ILE A 196 17.59 12.64 -15.85
N VAL A 197 18.47 11.66 -15.59
CA VAL A 197 18.89 11.24 -14.24
C VAL A 197 20.30 11.73 -13.87
N LYS A 198 20.83 12.71 -14.61
CA LYS A 198 22.08 13.41 -14.28
C LYS A 198 22.02 13.99 -12.87
N GLY A 199 23.12 13.84 -12.12
CA GLY A 199 23.20 14.22 -10.70
C GLY A 199 22.49 13.25 -9.72
N GLN A 200 21.69 12.29 -10.18
CA GLN A 200 20.98 11.29 -9.35
C GLN A 200 21.70 9.91 -9.33
N GLY A 201 22.96 9.86 -9.77
CA GLY A 201 23.70 8.63 -10.07
C GLY A 201 23.96 7.66 -8.90
N GLY A 202 23.77 8.10 -7.65
CA GLY A 202 23.90 7.21 -6.49
C GLY A 202 22.81 6.12 -6.39
N PHE A 203 21.69 6.28 -7.11
CA PHE A 203 20.65 5.26 -7.29
C PHE A 203 20.66 4.60 -8.69
N LYS A 204 21.81 4.56 -9.37
CA LYS A 204 22.02 3.65 -10.52
C LYS A 204 21.94 2.18 -10.07
N GLN A 205 21.46 1.29 -10.93
CA GLN A 205 21.13 -0.10 -10.55
C GLN A 205 22.38 -0.85 -10.04
N ASN A 206 23.52 -0.67 -10.72
CA ASN A 206 24.80 -1.24 -10.31
C ASN A 206 25.27 -0.74 -8.93
N ASN A 207 24.95 0.50 -8.58
CA ASN A 207 25.29 1.06 -7.27
C ASN A 207 24.39 0.46 -6.17
N ILE A 208 23.08 0.43 -6.38
CA ILE A 208 22.11 -0.12 -5.41
C ILE A 208 22.40 -1.60 -5.11
N LEU A 209 22.63 -2.41 -6.13
CA LEU A 209 22.77 -3.87 -5.96
C LEU A 209 24.13 -4.27 -5.38
N TYR A 210 25.22 -3.56 -5.74
CA TYR A 210 26.59 -4.06 -5.53
C TYR A 210 27.57 -3.10 -4.83
N LYS A 211 27.27 -1.81 -4.66
CA LYS A 211 28.25 -0.81 -4.14
C LYS A 211 27.74 0.11 -3.02
N ALA A 212 26.45 0.15 -2.77
CA ALA A 212 25.84 1.03 -1.77
C ALA A 212 25.45 0.22 -0.52
N PRO A 213 25.78 0.71 0.69
CA PRO A 213 25.33 0.09 1.92
C PRO A 213 23.81 -0.04 1.99
N ALA A 214 23.34 -1.21 2.43
CA ALA A 214 21.95 -1.51 2.69
C ALA A 214 21.78 -2.07 4.11
N TYR A 215 20.71 -1.64 4.78
CA TYR A 215 20.42 -1.96 6.18
C TYR A 215 18.99 -2.51 6.28
N VAL A 216 18.83 -3.70 6.85
CA VAL A 216 17.53 -4.35 7.05
C VAL A 216 17.07 -4.11 8.48
N LEU A 217 15.86 -3.59 8.67
CA LEU A 217 15.30 -3.23 9.98
C LEU A 217 14.46 -4.38 10.55
N ALA A 218 14.31 -4.42 11.88
CA ALA A 218 13.56 -5.46 12.59
C ALA A 218 12.07 -5.59 12.19
N ASP A 219 11.44 -4.55 11.62
CA ASP A 219 10.07 -4.61 11.09
C ASP A 219 9.97 -5.09 9.63
N GLY A 220 11.12 -5.38 9.01
CA GLY A 220 11.27 -5.88 7.66
C GLY A 220 11.52 -4.81 6.60
N SER A 221 11.43 -3.51 6.92
CA SER A 221 11.82 -2.43 6.01
C SER A 221 13.33 -2.42 5.72
N ILE A 222 13.72 -1.82 4.59
CA ILE A 222 15.12 -1.81 4.11
C ILE A 222 15.54 -0.38 3.75
N ILE A 223 16.64 0.09 4.32
CA ILE A 223 17.29 1.35 3.95
C ILE A 223 18.38 1.09 2.92
N LEU A 224 18.46 1.95 1.89
CA LEU A 224 19.43 1.93 0.81
C LEU A 224 20.22 3.25 0.82
N SER A 225 21.54 3.19 0.96
CA SER A 225 22.42 4.36 0.84
C SER A 225 22.41 4.90 -0.59
N TYR A 226 22.54 6.21 -0.75
CA TYR A 226 22.82 6.82 -2.04
C TYR A 226 24.33 6.69 -2.33
N ALA A 227 24.72 5.81 -3.26
CA ALA A 227 26.11 5.36 -3.42
C ALA A 227 26.75 4.84 -2.09
N SER A 228 28.07 4.65 -2.08
CA SER A 228 28.81 3.96 -1.02
C SER A 228 28.87 4.69 0.33
N ALA A 229 28.80 6.02 0.36
CA ALA A 229 29.12 6.81 1.56
C ALA A 229 28.18 8.02 1.83
N SER A 230 26.91 7.93 1.40
CA SER A 230 25.95 9.02 1.62
C SER A 230 24.88 8.76 2.67
N PHE A 231 24.70 7.54 3.20
CA PHE A 231 23.86 7.39 4.39
C PHE A 231 24.53 8.07 5.61
N PRO A 232 23.84 8.94 6.39
CA PRO A 232 22.41 9.25 6.34
C PRO A 232 22.03 10.50 5.51
N LYS A 233 23.01 11.25 4.98
CA LYS A 233 22.84 12.47 4.15
C LYS A 233 21.78 12.34 3.05
N ILE A 234 21.86 11.28 2.24
CA ILE A 234 20.85 10.88 1.22
C ILE A 234 20.68 9.36 1.27
N PHE A 235 19.43 8.91 1.31
CA PHE A 235 19.07 7.49 1.31
C PHE A 235 17.67 7.26 0.75
N ALA A 236 17.33 6.00 0.47
CA ALA A 236 15.96 5.56 0.26
C ALA A 236 15.56 4.56 1.34
N ILE A 237 14.26 4.46 1.60
CA ILE A 237 13.68 3.36 2.36
C ILE A 237 12.62 2.65 1.52
N ASP A 238 12.74 1.34 1.49
CA ASP A 238 11.74 0.38 1.06
C ASP A 238 10.91 0.00 2.28
N ILE A 239 9.65 0.46 2.30
CA ILE A 239 8.75 0.30 3.46
C ILE A 239 8.09 -1.08 3.55
N ASN A 240 8.35 -1.95 2.56
CA ASN A 240 7.70 -3.24 2.36
C ASN A 240 8.72 -4.40 2.48
N GLY A 241 9.98 -4.12 2.13
CA GLY A 241 11.12 -5.02 2.29
C GLY A 241 11.06 -6.18 1.31
N LYS A 242 11.55 -7.36 1.69
CA LYS A 242 11.62 -8.54 0.79
C LYS A 242 10.27 -9.10 0.29
N LYS A 243 9.13 -8.41 0.50
CA LYS A 243 7.77 -8.90 0.20
C LYS A 243 7.32 -8.68 -1.25
N GLY A 244 7.75 -7.62 -1.92
CA GLY A 244 7.21 -7.25 -3.23
C GLY A 244 5.89 -6.46 -3.14
N PRO A 245 5.54 -5.65 -4.16
CA PRO A 245 6.27 -5.39 -5.40
C PRO A 245 7.13 -4.12 -5.31
N ASN A 246 8.43 -4.28 -5.05
CA ASN A 246 9.29 -3.18 -4.63
C ASN A 246 9.61 -2.22 -5.79
N LYS A 247 9.05 -1.01 -5.74
CA LYS A 247 9.06 -0.06 -6.85
C LYS A 247 9.16 1.39 -6.39
N TRP A 248 9.90 2.19 -7.15
CA TRP A 248 10.13 3.60 -6.85
C TRP A 248 8.84 4.42 -6.89
N GLY A 249 8.54 5.13 -5.80
CA GLY A 249 7.31 5.89 -5.62
C GLY A 249 6.06 5.06 -5.32
N HIS A 250 6.19 3.73 -5.21
CA HIS A 250 5.12 2.85 -4.70
C HIS A 250 5.43 2.45 -3.27
N ASP A 251 6.57 1.80 -3.00
CA ASP A 251 7.05 1.46 -1.65
C ASP A 251 8.52 1.86 -1.41
N LEU A 252 9.30 2.17 -2.46
CA LEU A 252 10.62 2.81 -2.34
C LEU A 252 10.50 4.34 -2.37
N PHE A 253 11.01 4.98 -1.32
CA PHE A 253 10.97 6.43 -1.14
C PHE A 253 12.33 7.01 -0.73
N SER A 254 12.85 7.93 -1.54
CA SER A 254 14.12 8.63 -1.31
C SER A 254 13.96 9.94 -0.53
N PHE A 255 14.90 10.17 0.38
CA PHE A 255 15.00 11.31 1.28
C PHE A 255 16.41 11.90 1.27
N TRP A 256 16.52 13.18 1.61
CA TRP A 256 17.77 13.77 2.13
C TRP A 256 17.52 14.34 3.54
N LEU A 257 18.60 14.43 4.32
CA LEU A 257 18.60 15.18 5.58
C LEU A 257 18.84 16.66 5.30
N GLY A 258 17.97 17.51 5.82
CA GLY A 258 18.11 18.97 5.75
C GLY A 258 17.83 19.64 7.08
N SER A 259 18.37 20.84 7.28
CA SER A 259 18.07 21.67 8.45
C SER A 259 18.12 23.15 8.07
N ASN A 260 17.34 23.97 8.76
CA ASN A 260 17.65 25.38 8.90
C ASN A 260 18.69 25.53 10.04
N GLU A 261 19.42 26.64 10.11
CA GLU A 261 20.46 26.85 11.15
C GLU A 261 19.92 26.67 12.57
N LYS A 262 18.68 27.12 12.82
CA LYS A 262 18.02 27.15 14.13
C LYS A 262 17.03 26.00 14.38
N SER A 263 16.92 25.03 13.45
CA SER A 263 16.08 23.84 13.62
C SER A 263 16.91 22.60 13.95
N ASN A 264 16.22 21.56 14.42
CA ASN A 264 16.63 20.16 14.29
C ASN A 264 16.73 19.75 12.81
N ILE A 265 17.44 18.65 12.55
CA ILE A 265 17.49 18.01 11.24
C ILE A 265 16.14 17.34 10.94
N ILE A 266 15.66 17.49 9.71
CA ILE A 266 14.40 16.93 9.23
C ILE A 266 14.60 16.05 7.98
N LEU A 267 13.71 15.07 7.84
CA LEU A 267 13.57 14.28 6.61
C LEU A 267 12.82 15.09 5.55
N ILE A 268 13.46 15.31 4.40
CA ILE A 268 12.82 15.90 3.23
C ILE A 268 12.79 14.87 2.11
N GLY A 269 11.59 14.60 1.60
CA GLY A 269 11.39 13.74 0.44
C GLY A 269 11.87 14.41 -0.83
N THR A 270 12.61 13.66 -1.66
CA THR A 270 13.10 14.17 -2.94
C THR A 270 12.02 14.19 -4.02
N SER A 271 12.32 14.84 -5.15
CA SER A 271 11.54 14.78 -6.40
C SER A 271 12.19 13.88 -7.46
N TYR A 272 12.95 12.86 -7.05
CA TYR A 272 13.64 11.94 -7.96
C TYR A 272 12.68 11.08 -8.80
N LEU A 273 13.23 10.40 -9.82
CA LEU A 273 12.49 9.53 -10.74
C LEU A 273 11.75 8.40 -10.00
N VAL A 274 10.55 8.07 -10.49
CA VAL A 274 9.67 7.02 -9.96
C VAL A 274 9.18 6.10 -11.09
N GLU A 275 8.72 4.90 -10.74
CA GLU A 275 8.09 4.00 -11.70
C GLU A 275 6.70 4.50 -12.10
N LYS A 276 6.24 4.10 -13.28
CA LYS A 276 4.93 4.44 -13.84
C LYS A 276 3.80 4.23 -12.82
N GLY A 277 3.02 5.29 -12.56
CA GLY A 277 1.93 5.30 -11.58
C GLY A 277 2.34 5.57 -10.12
N GLY A 278 3.64 5.66 -9.83
CA GLY A 278 4.18 6.00 -8.51
C GLY A 278 4.07 7.48 -8.15
N VAL A 279 4.40 7.81 -6.90
CA VAL A 279 4.34 9.16 -6.33
C VAL A 279 5.70 9.53 -5.73
N THR A 280 6.28 10.67 -6.15
CA THR A 280 7.57 11.14 -5.60
C THR A 280 7.48 11.38 -4.09
N THR A 281 8.56 11.15 -3.35
CA THR A 281 8.56 11.30 -1.88
C THR A 281 8.12 12.69 -1.44
N LYS A 282 8.56 13.76 -2.14
CA LYS A 282 8.10 15.13 -1.89
C LYS A 282 6.58 15.26 -1.93
N LYS A 283 5.94 14.64 -2.94
CA LYS A 283 4.48 14.63 -3.07
C LYS A 283 3.82 13.74 -2.03
N MET A 284 4.35 12.54 -1.77
CA MET A 284 3.81 11.63 -0.74
C MET A 284 3.79 12.27 0.66
N ILE A 285 4.82 13.03 1.04
CA ILE A 285 4.85 13.79 2.30
C ILE A 285 3.73 14.84 2.32
N GLN A 286 3.57 15.64 1.25
CA GLN A 286 2.49 16.63 1.15
C GLN A 286 1.10 15.97 1.25
N ASP A 287 0.93 14.82 0.60
CA ASP A 287 -0.28 13.99 0.56
C ASP A 287 -0.62 13.27 1.89
N VAL A 288 0.28 13.32 2.88
CA VAL A 288 0.19 12.64 4.20
C VAL A 288 0.21 13.64 5.38
N LEU A 289 0.82 14.82 5.19
CA LEU A 289 0.85 15.91 6.18
C LEU A 289 -0.27 16.94 6.00
N LYS A 290 -0.83 17.11 4.80
CA LYS A 290 -2.09 17.85 4.63
C LYS A 290 -3.22 17.07 5.33
N LYS A 291 -3.85 17.72 6.30
CA LYS A 291 -5.13 17.31 6.91
C LYS A 291 -6.29 17.85 6.09
#